data_AF-A0A840RLH9-F1
#
_entry.id   AF-A0A840RLH9-F1
#
_cell.length_a   1.000
_cell.length_b   1.000
_cell.length_c   1.000
_cell.angle_alpha   90.00
_cell.angle_beta   90.00
_cell.angle_gamma   90.00
#
_symmetry.space_group_name_H-M   'P 1'
#
loop_
_entity.id
_entity.type
_entity.pdbx_description
1 polymer ?
#
loop_
_entity_poly.entity_id
_entity_poly.type
_entity_poly.pdbx_seq_one_letter_code
_entity_poly.pdbx_strand_id
1 'polypeptide(L)'
;MSLTNGPNLGLIENGLFGEQHYAELMRLWRGLDALVQPTVKSATTATPPTSPRNGDCYLIPIASTGAWKGRAGQLARWSTMLAVVAGWEFFTARAGWSVRVVDQPDASGWPTLYIHSGKVWIRSFTPMAVKAGASLSVAQALPAATFTKVALDTVEIDTDKCFSMEEHRLTPKMAGWYQVTFLVTVNKDGVPDPVIGMAYKNGIAAIAGNRNDAAIGSAGSCSAKLQHFNGSTDYCELFAYCGNASGEIVADPIYTFMSVVGPM
;
A
#
# COMPACT_ATOMS: atom_id res chain seq x y z
N MET A 1 41.72 -27.36 1.93
CA MET A 1 40.72 -27.12 0.88
C MET A 1 40.05 -25.79 1.19
N SER A 2 40.21 -24.76 0.35
CA SER A 2 39.60 -23.44 0.61
C SER A 2 38.16 -23.43 0.11
N LEU A 3 37.21 -23.21 1.01
CA LEU A 3 35.80 -22.99 0.69
C LEU A 3 35.52 -21.48 0.70
N THR A 4 34.63 -21.01 -0.16
CA THR A 4 34.19 -19.61 -0.19
C THR A 4 32.69 -19.54 0.04
N ASN A 5 32.26 -18.63 0.92
CA ASN A 5 30.85 -18.36 1.17
C ASN A 5 30.36 -17.18 0.33
N GLY A 6 29.13 -17.30 -0.16
CA GLY A 6 28.41 -16.25 -0.86
C GLY A 6 27.96 -15.16 0.10
N PRO A 7 27.87 -13.90 -0.37
CA PRO A 7 27.57 -12.76 0.49
C PRO A 7 26.08 -12.60 0.82
N ASN A 8 25.17 -13.26 0.09
CA ASN A 8 23.73 -13.08 0.32
C ASN A 8 23.19 -14.04 1.39
N LEU A 9 23.54 -15.34 1.29
CA LEU A 9 23.12 -16.34 2.29
C LEU A 9 24.17 -16.60 3.37
N GLY A 10 25.43 -16.19 3.15
CA GLY A 10 26.55 -16.57 4.02
C GLY A 10 26.92 -18.06 3.94
N LEU A 11 26.31 -18.79 3.01
CA LEU A 11 26.54 -20.21 2.76
C LEU A 11 27.57 -20.43 1.65
N ILE A 12 28.10 -21.65 1.56
CA ILE A 12 29.09 -22.00 0.54
C ILE A 12 28.58 -21.70 -0.88
N GLU A 13 29.43 -21.06 -1.68
CA GLU A 13 29.17 -20.74 -3.09
C GLU A 13 30.24 -21.28 -4.05
N ASN A 14 31.43 -21.62 -3.53
CA ASN A 14 32.54 -22.15 -4.31
C ASN A 14 33.51 -22.98 -3.45
N GLY A 15 34.31 -23.83 -4.09
CA GLY A 15 35.35 -24.63 -3.45
C GLY A 15 36.58 -24.83 -4.34
N LEU A 16 37.36 -25.88 -4.07
CA LEU A 16 38.33 -26.40 -5.04
C LEU A 16 37.70 -27.54 -5.83
N PHE A 17 38.15 -27.72 -7.08
CA PHE A 17 37.72 -28.84 -7.91
C PHE A 17 37.96 -30.17 -7.20
N GLY A 18 36.88 -30.94 -7.01
CA GLY A 18 36.93 -32.18 -6.25
C GLY A 18 36.08 -33.31 -6.82
N GLU A 19 35.34 -33.07 -7.90
CA GLU A 19 34.44 -34.05 -8.50
C GLU A 19 34.10 -33.71 -9.96
N GLN A 20 33.44 -34.63 -10.68
CA GLN A 20 33.14 -34.50 -12.09
C GLN A 20 32.06 -33.46 -12.41
N HIS A 21 31.07 -33.27 -11.52
CA HIS A 21 29.96 -32.31 -11.72
C HIS A 21 30.19 -30.99 -10.98
N TYR A 22 31.46 -30.68 -10.69
CA TYR A 22 31.86 -29.52 -9.92
C TYR A 22 31.25 -28.21 -10.47
N ALA A 23 31.29 -28.01 -11.79
CA ALA A 23 30.82 -26.77 -12.40
C ALA A 23 29.30 -26.57 -12.20
N GLU A 24 28.52 -27.63 -12.34
CA GLU A 24 27.08 -27.66 -12.12
C GLU A 24 26.74 -27.45 -10.64
N LEU A 25 27.47 -28.11 -9.74
CA LEU A 25 27.28 -27.97 -8.30
C LEU A 25 27.57 -26.54 -7.83
N MET A 26 28.70 -25.95 -8.26
CA MET A 26 29.01 -24.57 -7.88
C MET A 26 28.01 -23.57 -8.48
N ARG A 27 27.51 -23.82 -9.70
CA ARG A 27 26.43 -23.01 -10.29
C ARG A 27 25.14 -23.13 -9.50
N LEU A 28 24.79 -24.32 -9.01
CA LEU A 28 23.64 -24.53 -8.14
C LEU A 28 23.75 -23.70 -6.87
N TRP A 29 24.89 -23.75 -6.18
CA TRP A 29 25.10 -23.00 -4.93
C TRP A 29 25.05 -21.49 -5.12
N ARG A 30 25.71 -20.95 -6.16
CA ARG A 30 25.58 -19.53 -6.52
C ARG A 30 24.15 -19.16 -6.92
N GLY A 31 23.42 -20.09 -7.55
CA GLY A 31 22.00 -19.96 -7.83
C GLY A 31 21.16 -19.86 -6.56
N LEU A 32 21.40 -20.72 -5.57
CA LEU A 32 20.74 -20.64 -4.27
C LEU A 32 21.01 -19.30 -3.59
N ASP A 33 22.26 -18.83 -3.59
CA ASP A 33 22.66 -17.53 -3.04
C ASP A 33 21.94 -16.34 -3.71
N ALA A 34 21.59 -16.43 -4.99
CA ALA A 34 20.82 -15.38 -5.68
C ALA A 34 19.31 -15.56 -5.62
N LEU A 35 18.79 -16.77 -5.50
CA LEU A 35 17.36 -17.08 -5.70
C LEU A 35 16.60 -17.39 -4.41
N VAL A 36 17.27 -17.71 -3.31
CA VAL A 36 16.64 -17.87 -2.00
C VAL A 36 16.56 -16.51 -1.33
N GLN A 37 15.34 -16.06 -1.00
CA GLN A 37 15.06 -14.70 -0.49
C GLN A 37 15.69 -13.59 -1.36
N PRO A 38 15.43 -13.61 -2.69
CA PRO A 38 16.19 -12.81 -3.64
C PRO A 38 15.95 -11.32 -3.41
N THR A 39 17.04 -10.59 -3.21
CA THR A 39 17.06 -9.14 -3.09
C THR A 39 17.98 -8.57 -4.16
N VAL A 40 17.46 -7.71 -5.02
CA VAL A 40 18.21 -7.07 -6.10
C VAL A 40 18.44 -5.60 -5.80
N LYS A 41 19.58 -5.09 -6.26
CA LYS A 41 19.95 -3.68 -6.11
C LYS A 41 19.02 -2.77 -6.90
N SER A 42 18.65 -3.19 -8.11
CA SER A 42 17.79 -2.41 -9.00
C SER A 42 17.01 -3.30 -9.97
N ALA A 43 15.87 -2.78 -10.41
CA ALA A 43 15.06 -3.30 -11.51
C ALA A 43 15.02 -2.38 -12.74
N THR A 44 15.72 -1.23 -12.72
CA THR A 44 15.68 -0.20 -13.76
C THR A 44 17.03 0.13 -14.36
N THR A 45 18.13 -0.28 -13.75
CA THR A 45 19.48 -0.15 -14.33
C THR A 45 19.58 -0.91 -15.65
N ALA A 46 19.71 -0.20 -16.78
CA ALA A 46 19.73 -0.82 -18.11
C ALA A 46 21.12 -1.31 -18.56
N THR A 47 22.18 -0.75 -17.99
CA THR A 47 23.57 -1.08 -18.33
C THR A 47 24.24 -1.72 -17.11
N PRO A 48 24.87 -2.90 -17.25
CA PRO A 48 25.56 -3.53 -16.12
C PRO A 48 26.62 -2.60 -15.52
N PRO A 49 26.75 -2.53 -14.18
CA PRO A 49 27.85 -1.83 -13.54
C PRO A 49 29.22 -2.32 -14.06
N THR A 50 30.20 -1.42 -14.15
CA THR A 50 31.57 -1.73 -14.59
C THR A 50 32.42 -2.37 -13.49
N SER A 51 32.03 -2.21 -12.22
CA SER A 51 32.73 -2.77 -11.06
C SER A 51 31.76 -3.40 -10.06
N PRO A 52 30.99 -4.43 -10.47
CA PRO A 52 30.06 -5.14 -9.59
C PRO A 52 30.84 -5.96 -8.54
N ARG A 53 30.27 -6.07 -7.34
CA ARG A 53 30.80 -6.92 -6.27
C ARG A 53 30.23 -8.33 -6.39
N ASN A 54 30.96 -9.32 -5.88
CA ASN A 54 30.46 -10.70 -5.85
C ASN A 54 29.08 -10.74 -5.18
N GLY A 55 28.15 -11.52 -5.73
CA GLY A 55 26.78 -11.66 -5.24
C GLY A 55 25.85 -10.49 -5.57
N ASP A 56 26.33 -9.40 -6.21
CA ASP A 56 25.46 -8.32 -6.65
C ASP A 56 24.38 -8.84 -7.60
N CYS A 57 23.12 -8.65 -7.22
CA CYS A 57 21.96 -9.10 -7.98
C CYS A 57 21.18 -7.92 -8.58
N TYR A 58 20.71 -8.09 -9.82
CA TYR A 58 19.89 -7.13 -10.56
C TYR A 58 18.74 -7.83 -11.26
N LEU A 59 17.58 -7.17 -11.33
CA LEU A 59 16.52 -7.54 -12.26
C LEU A 59 16.73 -6.77 -13.56
N ILE A 60 16.97 -7.47 -14.66
CA ILE A 60 17.31 -6.83 -15.94
C ILE A 60 16.05 -6.16 -16.54
N PRO A 61 16.06 -4.83 -16.75
CA PRO A 61 14.93 -4.13 -17.36
C PRO A 61 14.83 -4.43 -18.86
N ILE A 62 13.71 -3.98 -19.46
CA ILE A 62 13.59 -3.89 -20.91
C ILE A 62 14.67 -2.95 -21.49
N ALA A 63 15.04 -3.17 -22.76
CA ALA A 63 16.05 -2.38 -23.47
C ALA A 63 17.44 -2.34 -22.79
N SER A 64 17.81 -3.39 -22.07
CA SER A 64 19.14 -3.54 -21.47
C SER A 64 20.27 -3.60 -22.50
N THR A 65 21.46 -3.16 -22.09
CA THR A 65 22.65 -3.06 -22.95
C THR A 65 23.83 -3.89 -22.43
N GLY A 66 24.95 -3.88 -23.16
CA GLY A 66 26.17 -4.59 -22.77
C GLY A 66 25.94 -6.08 -22.56
N ALA A 67 26.51 -6.64 -21.48
CA ALA A 67 26.35 -8.05 -21.13
C ALA A 67 24.89 -8.47 -20.85
N TRP A 68 23.99 -7.51 -20.63
CA TRP A 68 22.57 -7.76 -20.33
C TRP A 68 21.67 -7.70 -21.56
N LYS A 69 22.19 -7.36 -22.74
CA LYS A 69 21.41 -7.24 -23.98
C LYS A 69 20.65 -8.54 -24.29
N GLY A 70 19.35 -8.42 -24.56
CA GLY A 70 18.48 -9.55 -24.91
C GLY A 70 18.05 -10.44 -23.72
N ARG A 71 18.36 -10.03 -22.49
CA ARG A 71 18.08 -10.80 -21.26
C ARG A 71 17.05 -10.12 -20.34
N ALA A 72 16.21 -9.26 -20.89
CA ALA A 72 15.16 -8.57 -20.14
C ALA A 72 14.30 -9.56 -19.34
N GLY A 73 14.00 -9.24 -18.08
CA GLY A 73 13.22 -10.07 -17.16
C GLY A 73 13.99 -11.21 -16.49
N GLN A 74 15.27 -11.44 -16.83
CA GLN A 74 16.13 -12.37 -16.09
C GLN A 74 16.71 -11.70 -14.84
N LEU A 75 17.01 -12.50 -13.82
CA LEU A 75 17.84 -12.08 -12.69
C LEU A 75 19.30 -12.27 -13.07
N ALA A 76 20.12 -11.24 -12.89
CA ALA A 76 21.56 -11.27 -13.10
C ALA A 76 22.29 -11.22 -11.76
N ARG A 77 23.18 -12.18 -11.51
CA ARG A 77 24.05 -12.24 -10.34
C ARG A 77 25.50 -12.11 -10.80
N TRP A 78 26.27 -11.20 -10.22
CA TRP A 78 27.71 -11.15 -10.47
C TRP A 78 28.44 -12.21 -9.66
N SER A 79 29.36 -12.93 -10.30
CA SER A 79 30.26 -13.85 -9.61
C SER A 79 31.72 -13.56 -9.94
N THR A 80 32.56 -13.49 -8.92
CA THR A 80 34.03 -13.44 -9.06
C THR A 80 34.66 -14.83 -9.19
N MET A 81 33.85 -15.89 -9.09
CA MET A 81 34.28 -17.28 -8.88
C MET A 81 33.94 -18.20 -10.07
N LEU A 82 33.69 -17.63 -11.24
CA LEU A 82 33.49 -18.42 -12.47
C LEU A 82 34.81 -19.05 -12.92
N ALA A 83 34.73 -20.24 -13.51
CA ALA A 83 35.88 -21.10 -13.82
C ALA A 83 36.92 -20.49 -14.79
N VAL A 84 36.57 -19.41 -15.51
CA VAL A 84 37.45 -18.77 -16.50
C VAL A 84 37.69 -17.30 -16.17
N VAL A 85 36.64 -16.50 -16.04
CA VAL A 85 36.71 -15.08 -15.65
C VAL A 85 35.45 -14.68 -14.90
N ALA A 86 35.57 -13.73 -13.97
CA ALA A 86 34.42 -13.12 -13.29
C ALA A 86 33.36 -12.65 -14.30
N GLY A 87 32.08 -12.82 -13.97
CA GLY A 87 31.02 -12.62 -14.93
C GLY A 87 29.62 -12.64 -14.35
N TRP A 88 28.66 -12.28 -15.19
CA TRP A 88 27.23 -12.32 -14.87
C TRP A 88 26.66 -13.72 -15.11
N GLU A 89 26.06 -14.30 -14.07
CA GLU A 89 25.20 -15.47 -14.16
C GLU A 89 23.74 -15.03 -14.26
N PHE A 90 23.00 -15.67 -15.15
CA PHE A 90 21.62 -15.29 -15.44
C PHE A 90 20.65 -16.42 -15.10
N PHE A 91 19.51 -16.04 -14.52
CA PHE A 91 18.44 -16.94 -14.11
C PHE A 91 17.12 -16.49 -14.75
N THR A 92 16.47 -17.42 -15.46
CA THR A 92 15.18 -17.15 -16.11
C THR A 92 14.05 -17.27 -15.11
N ALA A 93 13.31 -16.17 -14.92
CA ALA A 93 12.21 -16.13 -13.98
C ALA A 93 11.04 -17.02 -14.43
N ARG A 94 10.41 -17.70 -13.47
CA ARG A 94 9.17 -18.46 -13.69
C ARG A 94 7.98 -17.74 -13.06
N ALA A 95 6.77 -18.12 -13.46
CA ALA A 95 5.56 -17.60 -12.82
C ALA A 95 5.61 -17.84 -11.30
N GLY A 96 5.24 -16.83 -10.52
CA GLY A 96 5.24 -16.87 -9.05
C GLY A 96 6.60 -16.58 -8.40
N TRP A 97 7.68 -16.44 -9.17
CA TRP A 97 8.94 -15.95 -8.59
C TRP A 97 8.75 -14.54 -8.02
N SER A 98 9.35 -14.29 -6.86
CA SER A 98 9.31 -12.99 -6.21
C SER A 98 10.73 -12.45 -6.04
N VAL A 99 10.88 -11.12 -5.99
CA VAL A 99 12.15 -10.45 -5.71
C VAL A 99 11.92 -9.13 -5.01
N ARG A 100 12.79 -8.76 -4.07
CA ARG A 100 12.77 -7.43 -3.43
C ARG A 100 13.74 -6.48 -4.12
N VAL A 101 13.29 -5.27 -4.45
CA VAL A 101 14.08 -4.25 -5.17
C VAL A 101 14.46 -3.12 -4.22
N VAL A 102 15.76 -2.95 -3.97
CA VAL A 102 16.28 -2.08 -2.90
C VAL A 102 16.18 -0.59 -3.25
N ASP A 103 16.48 -0.20 -4.48
CA ASP A 103 16.47 1.20 -4.93
C ASP A 103 15.06 1.78 -5.14
N GLN A 104 14.03 1.00 -4.82
CA GLN A 104 12.62 1.40 -4.89
C GLN A 104 11.92 1.05 -3.58
N PRO A 105 12.11 1.83 -2.50
CA PRO A 105 11.39 1.58 -1.26
C PRO A 105 9.89 1.86 -1.42
N ASP A 106 9.07 1.12 -0.68
CA ASP A 106 7.65 1.42 -0.49
C ASP A 106 7.45 2.59 0.49
N ALA A 107 6.19 2.95 0.75
CA ALA A 107 5.85 4.03 1.68
C ALA A 107 6.35 3.80 3.12
N SER A 108 6.65 2.55 3.48
CA SER A 108 7.17 2.13 4.79
C SER A 108 8.70 2.03 4.81
N GLY A 109 9.37 2.36 3.69
CA GLY A 109 10.83 2.31 3.58
C GLY A 109 11.40 0.91 3.28
N TRP A 110 10.56 -0.12 3.09
CA TRP A 110 11.03 -1.47 2.76
C TRP A 110 11.27 -1.62 1.26
N PRO A 111 12.24 -2.44 0.82
CA PRO A 111 12.42 -2.78 -0.59
C PRO A 111 11.12 -3.30 -1.23
N THR A 112 10.70 -2.73 -2.36
CA THR A 112 9.45 -3.11 -3.01
C THR A 112 9.52 -4.56 -3.51
N LEU A 113 8.47 -5.34 -3.24
CA LEU A 113 8.29 -6.68 -3.77
C LEU A 113 7.85 -6.63 -5.25
N TYR A 114 8.51 -7.40 -6.10
CA TYR A 114 8.10 -7.68 -7.47
C TYR A 114 7.74 -9.15 -7.58
N ILE A 115 6.67 -9.48 -8.31
CA ILE A 115 6.23 -10.85 -8.58
C ILE A 115 6.17 -11.07 -10.09
N HIS A 116 6.79 -12.15 -10.57
CA HIS A 116 6.79 -12.50 -11.97
C HIS A 116 5.49 -13.23 -12.35
N SER A 117 4.73 -12.66 -13.28
CA SER A 117 3.45 -13.23 -13.77
C SER A 117 3.61 -14.46 -14.67
N GLY A 118 4.84 -14.81 -15.06
CA GLY A 118 5.13 -15.76 -16.13
C GLY A 118 5.41 -15.08 -17.48
N LYS A 119 5.10 -13.79 -17.63
CA LYS A 119 5.44 -12.98 -18.80
C LYS A 119 6.25 -11.73 -18.46
N VAL A 120 5.89 -11.06 -17.37
CA VAL A 120 6.50 -9.80 -16.93
C VAL A 120 6.56 -9.73 -15.40
N TRP A 121 7.55 -9.01 -14.89
CA TRP A 121 7.63 -8.64 -13.48
C TRP A 121 6.65 -7.53 -13.17
N ILE A 122 5.80 -7.75 -12.18
CA ILE A 122 4.81 -6.78 -11.71
C ILE A 122 5.27 -6.28 -10.35
N ARG A 123 5.36 -4.96 -10.22
CA ARG A 123 5.59 -4.32 -8.92
C ARG A 123 4.37 -4.58 -8.02
N SER A 124 4.58 -5.19 -6.87
CA SER A 124 3.55 -5.30 -5.83
C SER A 124 3.35 -3.92 -5.22
N PHE A 125 2.12 -3.43 -5.21
CA PHE A 125 1.74 -2.26 -4.44
C PHE A 125 1.47 -2.69 -2.99
N THR A 126 1.67 -1.81 -2.02
CA THR A 126 1.13 -2.02 -0.67
C THR A 126 -0.38 -1.96 -0.81
N PRO A 127 -1.12 -3.08 -0.65
CA PRO A 127 -2.57 -3.05 -0.78
C PRO A 127 -3.14 -2.12 0.31
N MET A 128 -4.15 -1.33 -0.06
CA MET A 128 -4.98 -0.67 0.95
C MET A 128 -5.89 -1.74 1.56
N ALA A 129 -5.81 -1.94 2.86
CA ALA A 129 -6.71 -2.79 3.61
C ALA A 129 -7.91 -1.99 4.12
N VAL A 130 -9.03 -2.67 4.33
CA VAL A 130 -10.14 -2.12 5.12
C VAL A 130 -9.66 -1.95 6.55
N LYS A 131 -9.86 -0.76 7.11
CA LYS A 131 -9.37 -0.42 8.46
C LYS A 131 -10.53 -0.28 9.43
N ALA A 132 -11.53 0.53 9.07
CA ALA A 132 -12.74 0.66 9.87
C ALA A 132 -13.92 1.18 9.06
N GLY A 133 -15.12 0.90 9.53
CA GLY A 133 -16.39 1.38 9.01
C GLY A 133 -17.39 1.47 10.16
N ALA A 134 -18.11 2.58 10.25
CA ALA A 134 -19.13 2.81 11.26
C ALA A 134 -20.32 3.56 10.67
N SER A 135 -21.50 3.28 11.23
CA SER A 135 -22.79 3.83 10.81
C SER A 135 -23.57 4.43 11.98
N LEU A 136 -24.65 5.15 11.65
CA LEU A 136 -25.61 5.69 12.60
C LEU A 136 -26.86 4.79 12.66
N SER A 137 -27.22 4.34 13.85
CA SER A 137 -28.39 3.49 14.12
C SER A 137 -29.49 4.19 14.91
N VAL A 138 -29.20 5.35 15.52
CA VAL A 138 -30.19 6.19 16.21
C VAL A 138 -30.28 7.56 15.54
N ALA A 139 -31.50 7.99 15.21
CA ALA A 139 -31.72 9.25 14.49
C ALA A 139 -31.20 10.43 15.34
N GLN A 140 -30.53 11.37 14.70
CA GLN A 140 -29.86 12.46 15.39
C GLN A 140 -30.43 13.81 14.97
N ALA A 141 -30.85 14.63 15.93
CA ALA A 141 -31.27 15.99 15.66
C ALA A 141 -30.11 16.80 15.04
N LEU A 142 -30.42 17.57 13.99
CA LEU A 142 -29.48 18.47 13.33
C LEU A 142 -29.98 19.92 13.45
N PRO A 143 -29.36 20.74 14.32
CA PRO A 143 -29.67 22.15 14.44
C PRO A 143 -29.37 22.94 13.16
N ALA A 144 -30.15 24.00 12.92
CA ALA A 144 -29.92 24.93 11.83
C ALA A 144 -28.55 25.64 11.96
N ALA A 145 -27.95 25.95 10.81
CA ALA A 145 -26.75 26.73 10.62
C ALA A 145 -25.53 26.30 11.44
N THR A 146 -25.46 25.03 11.86
CA THR A 146 -24.41 24.52 12.73
C THR A 146 -23.88 23.18 12.22
N PHE A 147 -22.55 23.09 12.05
CA PHE A 147 -21.91 21.80 11.80
C PHE A 147 -21.98 20.96 13.08
N THR A 148 -22.69 19.85 12.99
CA THR A 148 -22.95 18.94 14.12
C THR A 148 -22.24 17.63 13.86
N LYS A 149 -21.48 17.15 14.86
CA LYS A 149 -20.81 15.85 14.76
C LYS A 149 -21.86 14.76 14.59
N VAL A 150 -21.68 13.87 13.62
CA VAL A 150 -22.50 12.68 13.45
C VAL A 150 -22.01 11.63 14.44
N ALA A 151 -22.84 11.28 15.41
CA ALA A 151 -22.53 10.32 16.46
C ALA A 151 -22.66 8.89 15.97
N LEU A 152 -21.82 8.50 14.98
CA LEU A 152 -21.78 7.13 14.46
C LEU A 152 -21.63 6.15 15.64
N ASP A 153 -22.63 5.30 15.82
CA ASP A 153 -22.89 4.53 17.04
C ASP A 153 -22.91 3.01 16.79
N THR A 154 -22.54 2.58 15.59
CA THR A 154 -22.48 1.17 15.23
C THR A 154 -21.20 0.90 14.45
N VAL A 155 -20.34 0.03 14.97
CA VAL A 155 -19.13 -0.42 14.27
C VAL A 155 -19.48 -1.60 13.37
N GLU A 156 -19.26 -1.44 12.07
CA GLU A 156 -19.49 -2.49 11.07
C GLU A 156 -18.25 -3.35 10.87
N ILE A 157 -17.08 -2.70 10.87
CA ILE A 157 -15.77 -3.33 10.78
C ILE A 157 -14.76 -2.44 11.49
N ASP A 158 -13.83 -3.06 12.22
CA ASP A 158 -12.68 -2.36 12.78
C ASP A 158 -11.53 -3.35 12.98
N THR A 159 -10.66 -3.46 11.97
CA THR A 159 -9.58 -4.46 11.98
C THR A 159 -8.43 -4.08 12.90
N ASP A 160 -8.27 -2.76 13.12
CA ASP A 160 -7.08 -2.18 13.75
C ASP A 160 -7.45 -1.38 15.02
N LYS A 161 -8.69 -1.50 15.51
CA LYS A 161 -9.22 -0.71 16.64
C LYS A 161 -9.03 0.80 16.41
N CYS A 162 -9.33 1.23 15.19
CA CYS A 162 -9.26 2.61 14.75
C CYS A 162 -10.50 3.41 15.15
N PHE A 163 -11.66 2.79 15.37
CA PHE A 163 -12.89 3.52 15.69
C PHE A 163 -13.14 3.58 17.21
N SER A 164 -13.43 4.78 17.72
CA SER A 164 -13.89 5.01 19.09
C SER A 164 -15.38 5.34 19.09
N MET A 165 -16.15 4.50 19.77
CA MET A 165 -17.58 4.69 20.03
C MET A 165 -17.87 5.77 21.08
N GLU A 166 -16.91 6.04 21.97
CA GLU A 166 -17.04 7.09 22.98
C GLU A 166 -16.87 8.49 22.37
N GLU A 167 -15.97 8.60 21.38
CA GLU A 167 -15.63 9.86 20.73
C GLU A 167 -16.32 10.07 19.37
N HIS A 168 -16.94 9.01 18.84
CA HIS A 168 -17.50 8.91 17.49
C HIS A 168 -16.48 9.28 16.40
N ARG A 169 -15.31 8.63 16.46
CA ARG A 169 -14.09 9.09 15.81
C ARG A 169 -13.23 7.95 15.28
N LEU A 170 -12.63 8.16 14.11
CA LEU A 170 -11.57 7.31 13.54
C LEU A 170 -10.18 7.84 13.90
N THR A 171 -9.30 6.99 14.42
CA THR A 171 -7.89 7.30 14.72
C THR A 171 -7.00 6.23 14.06
N PRO A 172 -6.55 6.44 12.81
CA PRO A 172 -5.69 5.50 12.11
C PRO A 172 -4.39 5.18 12.88
N LYS A 173 -4.04 3.89 12.95
CA LYS A 173 -2.90 3.39 13.75
C LYS A 173 -1.58 3.24 12.99
N MET A 174 -1.58 3.57 11.71
CA MET A 174 -0.39 3.54 10.86
C MET A 174 -0.29 4.85 10.08
N ALA A 175 0.93 5.37 9.92
CA ALA A 175 1.14 6.58 9.14
C ALA A 175 0.96 6.29 7.65
N GLY A 176 0.33 7.21 6.92
CA GLY A 176 0.23 7.12 5.47
C GLY A 176 -1.06 7.72 4.91
N TRP A 177 -1.31 7.40 3.65
CA TRP A 177 -2.49 7.87 2.92
C TRP A 177 -3.65 6.89 3.05
N TYR A 178 -4.79 7.40 3.50
CA TYR A 178 -6.04 6.66 3.65
C TYR A 178 -7.07 7.25 2.69
N GLN A 179 -7.94 6.41 2.11
CA GLN A 179 -9.17 6.91 1.50
C GLN A 179 -10.25 6.92 2.58
N VAL A 180 -10.78 8.11 2.85
CA VAL A 180 -11.94 8.30 3.71
C VAL A 180 -13.16 8.42 2.82
N THR A 181 -14.17 7.60 3.07
CA THR A 181 -15.46 7.62 2.37
C THR A 181 -16.56 7.87 3.39
N PHE A 182 -17.51 8.73 3.06
CA PHE A 182 -18.70 8.91 3.89
C PHE A 182 -19.92 9.22 3.04
N LEU A 183 -21.08 8.94 3.61
CA LEU A 183 -22.38 9.47 3.22
C LEU A 183 -23.09 9.91 4.50
N VAL A 184 -23.75 11.06 4.46
CA VAL A 184 -24.69 11.48 5.48
C VAL A 184 -25.97 11.95 4.82
N THR A 185 -27.10 11.45 5.30
CA THR A 185 -28.42 11.83 4.80
C THR A 185 -29.20 12.56 5.87
N VAL A 186 -29.85 13.66 5.48
CA VAL A 186 -30.65 14.49 6.38
C VAL A 186 -32.08 14.60 5.84
N ASN A 187 -33.06 14.35 6.70
CA ASN A 187 -34.48 14.62 6.46
C ASN A 187 -34.80 16.09 6.76
N LYS A 188 -35.59 16.72 5.88
CA LYS A 188 -35.99 18.13 5.92
C LYS A 188 -37.51 18.30 5.91
N ASP A 189 -37.97 19.37 6.56
CA ASP A 189 -39.37 19.64 6.88
C ASP A 189 -39.90 21.02 6.44
N GLY A 190 -39.46 21.56 5.29
CA GLY A 190 -40.23 22.62 4.61
C GLY A 190 -39.50 23.90 4.20
N VAL A 191 -38.17 23.95 4.25
CA VAL A 191 -37.38 25.09 3.76
C VAL A 191 -36.19 24.59 2.93
N PRO A 192 -36.01 25.07 1.68
CA PRO A 192 -34.85 24.70 0.86
C PRO A 192 -33.56 25.07 1.57
N ASP A 193 -32.77 24.06 1.93
CA ASP A 193 -31.55 24.25 2.67
C ASP A 193 -30.40 23.40 2.14
N PRO A 194 -29.17 23.94 2.14
CA PRO A 194 -27.99 23.15 1.87
C PRO A 194 -27.81 22.09 2.95
N VAL A 195 -27.76 20.83 2.53
CA VAL A 195 -27.22 19.72 3.30
C VAL A 195 -25.80 19.47 2.85
N ILE A 196 -24.87 19.50 3.79
CA ILE A 196 -23.44 19.28 3.55
C ILE A 196 -22.91 18.33 4.62
N GLY A 197 -22.30 17.24 4.19
CA GLY A 197 -21.46 16.37 5.01
C GLY A 197 -20.01 16.75 4.87
N MET A 198 -19.25 16.70 5.96
CA MET A 198 -17.81 16.96 5.96
C MET A 198 -17.09 16.02 6.91
N ALA A 199 -15.96 15.49 6.48
CA ALA A 199 -15.02 14.84 7.39
C ALA A 199 -14.01 15.88 7.89
N TYR A 200 -13.91 15.99 9.20
CA TYR A 200 -12.97 16.86 9.89
C TYR A 200 -11.74 16.03 10.26
N LYS A 201 -10.55 16.58 10.07
CA LYS A 201 -9.30 16.05 10.59
C LYS A 201 -8.80 16.96 11.70
N ASN A 202 -8.60 16.42 12.90
CA ASN A 202 -8.09 17.17 14.05
C ASN A 202 -8.89 18.47 14.33
N GLY A 203 -10.21 18.41 14.22
CA GLY A 203 -11.11 19.56 14.41
C GLY A 203 -11.15 20.56 13.24
N ILE A 204 -10.45 20.31 12.13
CA ILE A 204 -10.46 21.17 10.94
C ILE A 204 -11.11 20.43 9.77
N ALA A 205 -12.02 21.09 9.06
CA ALA A 205 -12.64 20.57 7.84
C ALA A 205 -11.57 20.13 6.81
N ALA A 206 -11.56 18.85 6.43
CA ALA A 206 -10.54 18.26 5.56
C ALA A 206 -11.12 17.69 4.25
N ILE A 207 -12.35 17.17 4.30
CA ILE A 207 -13.04 16.53 3.19
C ILE A 207 -14.47 17.05 3.15
N ALA A 208 -14.84 17.72 2.07
CA ALA A 208 -16.22 18.15 1.83
C ALA A 208 -16.96 17.11 0.98
N GLY A 209 -18.25 16.93 1.25
CA GLY A 209 -19.19 16.28 0.35
C GLY A 209 -19.86 17.28 -0.59
N ASN A 210 -20.75 16.76 -1.44
CA ASN A 210 -21.60 17.59 -2.29
C ASN A 210 -22.59 18.41 -1.45
N ARG A 211 -22.79 19.67 -1.86
CA ARG A 211 -23.89 20.50 -1.37
C ARG A 211 -25.15 20.13 -2.14
N ASN A 212 -26.21 19.78 -1.42
CA ASN A 212 -27.53 19.55 -2.01
C ASN A 212 -28.54 20.46 -1.34
N ASP A 213 -29.29 21.22 -2.12
CA ASP A 213 -30.35 22.06 -1.60
C ASP A 213 -31.68 21.29 -1.69
N ALA A 214 -32.30 21.00 -0.55
CA ALA A 214 -33.58 20.28 -0.48
C ALA A 214 -34.55 20.97 0.47
N ALA A 215 -35.82 21.06 0.06
CA ALA A 215 -36.86 21.74 0.82
C ALA A 215 -37.67 20.81 1.73
N ILE A 216 -38.09 19.68 1.18
CA ILE A 216 -38.87 18.63 1.86
C ILE A 216 -38.28 17.29 1.43
N GLY A 217 -38.21 16.33 2.35
CA GLY A 217 -37.69 14.99 2.08
C GLY A 217 -36.22 14.82 2.47
N SER A 218 -35.53 13.86 1.85
CA SER A 218 -34.17 13.47 2.24
C SER A 218 -33.12 14.00 1.27
N ALA A 219 -32.01 14.52 1.80
CA ALA A 219 -30.84 14.93 1.01
C ALA A 219 -29.57 14.28 1.54
N GLY A 220 -28.84 13.60 0.66
CA GLY A 220 -27.60 12.89 0.98
C GLY A 220 -26.35 13.63 0.48
N SER A 221 -25.35 13.81 1.35
CA SER A 221 -24.04 14.35 1.00
C SER A 221 -22.97 13.28 1.20
N CYS A 222 -22.16 13.02 0.18
CA CYS A 222 -21.11 12.02 0.21
C CYS A 222 -19.77 12.53 -0.35
N SER A 223 -18.71 11.82 -0.03
CA SER A 223 -17.37 12.06 -0.59
C SER A 223 -16.50 10.82 -0.47
N ALA A 224 -15.50 10.71 -1.34
CA ALA A 224 -14.38 9.79 -1.21
C ALA A 224 -13.10 10.57 -1.55
N LYS A 225 -12.18 10.71 -0.59
CA LYS A 225 -10.95 11.49 -0.79
C LYS A 225 -9.78 10.87 -0.03
N LEU A 226 -8.59 10.98 -0.62
CA LEU A 226 -7.34 10.63 0.05
C LEU A 226 -6.97 11.68 1.10
N GLN A 227 -6.66 11.21 2.30
CA GLN A 227 -6.25 12.02 3.44
C GLN A 227 -5.06 11.36 4.14
N HIS A 228 -4.00 12.12 4.37
CA HIS A 228 -2.84 11.64 5.11
C HIS A 228 -3.11 11.67 6.62
N PHE A 229 -2.70 10.62 7.33
CA PHE A 229 -2.73 10.49 8.79
C PHE A 229 -1.33 10.12 9.32
N ASN A 230 -1.01 10.58 10.53
CA ASN A 230 0.28 10.35 11.19
C ASN A 230 0.39 9.00 11.93
N GLY A 231 -0.68 8.19 11.94
CA GLY A 231 -0.70 6.87 12.57
C GLY A 231 -0.75 6.84 14.09
N SER A 232 -0.94 7.98 14.76
CA SER A 232 -0.92 8.05 16.23
C SER A 232 -2.00 8.97 16.79
N THR A 233 -1.90 10.27 16.54
CA THR A 233 -2.77 11.30 17.13
C THR A 233 -3.75 11.91 16.15
N ASP A 234 -3.50 11.78 14.84
CA ASP A 234 -4.42 12.28 13.83
C ASP A 234 -5.73 11.50 13.89
N TYR A 235 -6.85 12.21 13.90
CA TYR A 235 -8.17 11.61 13.90
C TYR A 235 -9.11 12.23 12.87
N CYS A 236 -10.16 11.49 12.53
CA CYS A 236 -11.20 11.91 11.60
C CYS A 236 -12.60 11.72 12.21
N GLU A 237 -13.46 12.71 12.00
CA GLU A 237 -14.83 12.75 12.50
C GLU A 237 -15.77 13.21 11.39
N LEU A 238 -16.97 12.63 11.34
CA LEU A 238 -18.00 13.03 10.38
C LEU A 238 -18.87 14.12 10.98
N PHE A 239 -19.15 15.17 10.21
CA PHE A 239 -20.05 16.26 10.56
C PHE A 239 -21.09 16.45 9.47
N ALA A 240 -22.28 16.89 9.88
CA ALA A 240 -23.36 17.30 8.99
C ALA A 240 -23.74 18.76 9.26
N TYR A 241 -24.23 19.45 8.23
CA TYR A 241 -24.73 20.80 8.31
C TYR A 241 -26.04 20.89 7.55
N CYS A 242 -26.97 21.63 8.12
CA CYS A 242 -28.14 22.15 7.41
C CYS A 242 -28.22 23.67 7.57
N GLY A 243 -28.66 24.36 6.51
CA GLY A 243 -28.71 25.82 6.45
C GLY A 243 -29.73 26.47 7.40
N ASN A 244 -30.87 26.89 6.87
CA ASN A 244 -31.78 27.82 7.53
C ASN A 244 -32.80 27.15 8.46
N ALA A 245 -33.15 25.89 8.22
CA ALA A 245 -33.99 25.07 9.07
C ALA A 245 -33.22 23.89 9.65
N SER A 246 -33.67 23.42 10.80
CA SER A 246 -33.22 22.16 11.40
C SER A 246 -33.51 20.98 10.47
N GLY A 247 -32.97 19.82 10.83
CA GLY A 247 -33.30 18.55 10.20
C GLY A 247 -33.03 17.41 11.15
N GLU A 248 -33.13 16.21 10.61
CA GLU A 248 -32.79 14.97 11.32
C GLU A 248 -31.85 14.15 10.47
N ILE A 249 -30.71 13.75 11.04
CA ILE A 249 -29.78 12.83 10.39
C ILE A 249 -30.40 11.44 10.40
N VAL A 250 -30.51 10.85 9.22
CA VAL A 250 -31.14 9.53 9.03
C VAL A 250 -30.29 8.45 9.69
N ALA A 251 -30.94 7.65 10.53
CA ALA A 251 -30.35 6.47 11.15
C ALA A 251 -30.62 5.22 10.31
N ASP A 252 -29.74 5.02 9.35
CA ASP A 252 -29.72 3.82 8.52
C ASP A 252 -28.26 3.61 8.06
N PRO A 253 -27.68 2.41 8.26
CA PRO A 253 -26.30 2.13 7.88
C PRO A 253 -26.03 2.30 6.39
N ILE A 254 -27.06 2.25 5.54
CA ILE A 254 -26.94 2.49 4.10
C ILE A 254 -26.83 3.98 3.80
N TYR A 255 -27.46 4.84 4.61
CA TYR A 255 -27.62 6.27 4.32
C TYR A 255 -26.79 7.21 5.20
N THR A 256 -26.20 6.72 6.30
CA THR A 256 -25.31 7.49 7.16
C THR A 256 -24.17 6.61 7.68
N PHE A 257 -22.98 6.77 7.11
CA PHE A 257 -21.79 6.00 7.45
C PHE A 257 -20.49 6.75 7.15
N MET A 258 -19.40 6.30 7.76
CA MET A 258 -18.03 6.65 7.39
C MET A 258 -17.13 5.41 7.42
N SER A 259 -16.29 5.26 6.41
CA SER A 259 -15.32 4.16 6.32
C SER A 259 -13.96 4.64 5.85
N VAL A 260 -12.94 3.87 6.22
CA VAL A 260 -11.54 4.12 5.87
C VAL A 260 -10.85 2.85 5.38
N VAL A 261 -10.16 3.00 4.26
CA VAL A 261 -9.19 2.03 3.76
C VAL A 261 -7.82 2.69 3.74
N GLY A 262 -6.77 1.94 4.06
CA GLY A 262 -5.43 2.50 4.22
C GLY A 262 -4.33 1.45 4.20
N PRO A 263 -3.07 1.84 4.42
CA PRO A 263 -1.91 0.95 4.31
C PRO A 263 -2.02 -0.26 5.24
N MET A 264 -1.60 -1.44 4.79
CA MET A 264 -1.49 -2.64 5.64
C MET A 264 -0.46 -2.45 6.75
#